data_AF-A0A3P8GE89-F1
#
_entry.id   AF-A0A3P8GE89-F1
#
_cell.length_a   1.000
_cell.length_b   1.000
_cell.length_c   1.000
_cell.angle_alpha   90.00
_cell.angle_beta   90.00
_cell.angle_gamma   90.00
#
_symmetry.space_group_name_H-M   'P 1'
#
loop_
_entity.id
_entity.type
_entity.pdbx_description
1 polymer ?
#
loop_
_entity_poly.entity_id
_entity_poly.type
_entity_poly.pdbx_seq_one_letter_code
_entity_poly.pdbx_strand_id
1 'polypeptide(L)'
;MHKDRSVLLILDRGFDPISPLVHELTLQAMCYDLLKITDNTYTCENGKKVSLGEQNPLWRELRHTHIAHVSSDLPARVREFAASKKQFLALQKSKSNQSSEGGYVNEGATIEAGPKDSVGLQDLSNLIRQLPQFQAEAANYSALYVVTDACMRIFRQGADKLCILEQDLVMGQTAQGDVVRDPMRLLVEMFNYDFASVEDRLRLLMIFSLIKDGISENHLDKLLDTAQLPRLNKALFASLSLLVGSQLIQPEPMSFGSNRMDVAGGSQITFGQLECLKRLPPVSSVSDRVQRFLPAKNKRKDRFDSTPFAHSRWTPYLVDLMEEIIENKLDSQLFTFLQPRNTGFAQNPGPQAVDSPRDFKGPSARFHASVADHPVLDSTSFQVQWALVQSIVAHA
;
A
#
# COMPACT_ATOMS: atom_id res chain seq x y z
N MET A 1 -12.95 -29.86 0.27
CA MET A 1 -13.09 -28.38 0.37
C MET A 1 -14.39 -28.07 1.11
N HIS A 2 -14.29 -27.44 2.28
CA HIS A 2 -15.44 -27.03 3.11
C HIS A 2 -16.05 -25.73 2.57
N LYS A 3 -16.83 -25.81 1.49
CA LYS A 3 -17.51 -24.64 0.88
C LYS A 3 -18.63 -24.08 1.76
N ASP A 4 -19.15 -24.89 2.66
CA ASP A 4 -20.15 -24.56 3.68
C ASP A 4 -19.65 -23.54 4.73
N ARG A 5 -18.33 -23.36 4.83
CA ARG A 5 -17.68 -22.40 5.73
C ARG A 5 -17.24 -21.12 5.05
N SER A 6 -17.55 -20.93 3.76
CA SER A 6 -17.18 -19.72 3.02
C SER A 6 -17.99 -18.51 3.52
N VAL A 7 -17.28 -17.40 3.74
CA VAL A 7 -17.87 -16.12 4.18
C VAL A 7 -17.63 -15.07 3.11
N LEU A 8 -18.69 -14.33 2.74
CA LEU A 8 -18.59 -13.13 1.92
C LEU A 8 -18.76 -11.91 2.82
N LEU A 9 -17.67 -11.19 3.07
CA LEU A 9 -17.67 -9.94 3.81
C LEU A 9 -17.91 -8.77 2.84
N ILE A 10 -18.86 -7.89 3.17
CA ILE A 10 -19.13 -6.65 2.43
C ILE A 10 -18.67 -5.48 3.31
N LEU A 11 -17.82 -4.61 2.75
CA LEU A 11 -17.28 -3.44 3.42
C LEU A 11 -17.50 -2.20 2.54
N ASP A 12 -17.86 -1.08 3.14
CA ASP A 12 -17.74 0.23 2.51
C ASP A 12 -16.29 0.74 2.65
N ARG A 13 -15.89 1.75 1.87
CA ARG A 13 -14.50 2.26 1.88
C ARG A 13 -14.13 3.00 3.19
N GLY A 14 -15.11 3.50 3.93
CA GLY A 14 -14.94 4.19 5.21
C GLY A 14 -14.51 3.29 6.37
N PHE A 15 -14.56 1.97 6.21
CA PHE A 15 -14.10 1.02 7.25
C PHE A 15 -12.62 1.20 7.62
N ASP A 16 -11.80 1.60 6.64
CA ASP A 16 -10.37 1.87 6.77
C ASP A 16 -9.97 2.97 5.77
N PRO A 17 -10.07 4.25 6.18
CA PRO A 17 -9.69 5.39 5.37
C PRO A 17 -8.20 5.72 5.46
N ILE A 18 -7.41 5.03 6.31
CA ILE A 18 -5.97 5.29 6.50
C ILE A 18 -5.12 4.50 5.52
N SER A 19 -5.40 3.20 5.33
CA SER A 19 -4.64 2.36 4.40
C SER A 19 -4.48 2.89 2.97
N PRO A 20 -5.44 3.59 2.35
CA PRO A 20 -5.24 4.15 1.02
C PRO A 20 -4.48 5.48 1.01
N LEU A 21 -4.14 6.05 2.18
CA LEU A 21 -3.45 7.34 2.32
C LEU A 21 -1.99 7.20 2.77
N VAL A 22 -1.63 6.11 3.43
CA VAL A 22 -0.26 5.90 3.94
C VAL A 22 0.64 5.41 2.81
N HIS A 23 1.84 5.95 2.72
CA HIS A 23 2.89 5.46 1.83
C HIS A 23 3.29 4.03 2.23
N GLU A 24 3.13 3.09 1.30
CA GLU A 24 3.40 1.67 1.52
C GLU A 24 4.71 1.26 0.84
N LEU A 25 5.53 0.48 1.54
CA LEU A 25 6.91 0.16 1.16
C LEU A 25 7.10 -1.28 0.68
N THR A 26 6.01 -1.99 0.38
CA THR A 26 6.07 -3.17 -0.49
C THR A 26 6.27 -2.73 -1.94
N LEU A 27 7.04 -3.50 -2.73
CA LEU A 27 7.52 -3.07 -4.04
C LEU A 27 6.40 -2.58 -4.98
N GLN A 28 5.31 -3.34 -5.08
CA GLN A 28 4.20 -2.95 -5.94
C GLN A 28 3.51 -1.69 -5.45
N ALA A 29 3.15 -1.62 -4.17
CA ALA A 29 2.46 -0.45 -3.65
C ALA A 29 3.32 0.80 -3.82
N MET A 30 4.60 0.72 -3.45
CA MET A 30 5.56 1.81 -3.58
C MET A 30 5.75 2.26 -5.04
N CYS A 31 5.82 1.33 -5.99
CA CYS A 31 5.92 1.66 -7.41
C CYS A 31 4.68 2.44 -7.90
N TYR A 32 3.47 2.00 -7.55
CA TYR A 32 2.24 2.64 -8.02
C TYR A 32 1.91 3.94 -7.29
N ASP A 33 2.48 4.15 -6.11
CA ASP A 33 2.36 5.38 -5.34
C ASP A 33 3.36 6.44 -5.83
N LEU A 34 4.64 6.08 -5.94
CA LEU A 34 5.71 7.04 -6.22
C LEU A 34 6.00 7.26 -7.70
N LEU A 35 5.65 6.32 -8.58
CA LEU A 35 5.99 6.39 -10.01
C LEU A 35 4.75 6.65 -10.86
N LYS A 36 4.96 7.35 -11.98
CA LYS A 36 3.93 7.54 -13.01
C LYS A 36 3.77 6.25 -13.83
N ILE A 37 2.91 5.37 -13.33
CA ILE A 37 2.55 4.11 -13.99
C ILE A 37 1.17 4.26 -14.64
N THR A 38 1.09 3.99 -15.94
CA THR A 38 -0.17 3.95 -16.70
C THR A 38 -0.25 2.62 -17.43
N ASP A 39 -1.37 1.91 -17.34
CA ASP A 39 -1.55 0.57 -17.93
C ASP A 39 -0.40 -0.38 -17.62
N ASN A 40 -0.05 -0.46 -16.33
CA ASN A 40 1.04 -1.30 -15.84
C ASN A 40 2.41 -0.99 -16.50
N THR A 41 2.58 0.21 -17.05
CA THR A 41 3.79 0.63 -17.75
C THR A 41 4.37 1.88 -17.10
N TYR A 42 5.60 1.76 -16.63
CA TYR A 42 6.41 2.88 -16.17
C TYR A 42 7.17 3.51 -17.34
N THR A 43 7.10 4.82 -17.48
CA THR A 43 7.91 5.57 -18.45
C THR A 43 9.02 6.29 -17.71
N CYS A 44 10.27 5.87 -17.93
CA CYS A 44 11.45 6.49 -17.36
C CYS A 44 11.63 7.93 -17.87
N GLU A 45 12.41 8.73 -17.14
CA GLU A 45 12.76 10.11 -17.53
C GLU A 45 13.41 10.20 -18.92
N ASN A 46 14.14 9.17 -19.34
CA ASN A 46 14.75 9.09 -20.68
C ASN A 46 13.79 8.57 -21.78
N GLY A 47 12.50 8.43 -21.48
CA GLY A 47 11.46 7.95 -22.39
C GLY A 47 11.39 6.43 -22.57
N LYS A 48 12.31 5.65 -21.95
CA LYS A 48 12.26 4.18 -22.00
C LYS A 48 11.03 3.68 -21.22
N LYS A 49 10.28 2.75 -21.82
CA LYS A 49 9.11 2.13 -21.19
C LYS A 49 9.47 0.78 -20.56
N VAL A 50 8.89 0.51 -19.40
CA VAL A 50 9.06 -0.72 -18.61
C VAL A 50 7.69 -1.25 -18.23
N SER A 51 7.37 -2.49 -18.62
CA SER A 51 6.10 -3.13 -18.26
C SER A 51 6.24 -3.93 -16.97
N LEU A 52 5.27 -3.74 -16.07
CA LEU A 52 5.15 -4.40 -14.76
C LEU A 52 3.90 -5.27 -14.78
N GLY A 53 4.01 -6.52 -15.20
CA GLY A 53 2.86 -7.41 -15.28
C GLY A 53 3.16 -8.85 -14.89
N GLU A 54 2.10 -9.66 -14.88
CA GLU A 54 2.13 -11.07 -14.47
C GLU A 54 3.06 -11.94 -15.36
N GLN A 55 3.36 -11.47 -16.57
CA GLN A 55 4.31 -12.12 -17.48
C GLN A 55 5.76 -12.14 -16.93
N ASN A 56 6.12 -11.22 -16.04
CA ASN A 56 7.44 -11.18 -15.42
C ASN A 56 7.43 -12.06 -14.16
N PRO A 57 8.17 -13.19 -14.13
CA PRO A 57 8.21 -14.08 -12.97
C PRO A 57 8.82 -13.40 -11.73
N LEU A 58 9.85 -12.56 -11.92
CA LEU A 58 10.48 -11.82 -10.83
C LEU A 58 9.54 -10.78 -10.23
N TRP A 59 8.68 -10.17 -11.05
CA TRP A 59 7.64 -9.28 -10.54
C TRP A 59 6.67 -10.03 -9.64
N ARG A 60 6.17 -11.20 -10.08
CA ARG A 60 5.27 -12.04 -9.27
C ARG A 60 5.88 -12.44 -7.93
N GLU A 61 7.18 -12.77 -7.94
CA GLU A 61 7.91 -13.14 -6.74
C GLU A 61 8.08 -11.96 -5.77
N LEU A 62 8.48 -10.78 -6.28
CA LEU A 62 9.00 -9.69 -5.44
C LEU A 62 7.99 -8.56 -5.19
N ARG A 63 6.84 -8.53 -5.88
CA ARG A 63 5.86 -7.43 -5.81
C ARG A 63 5.30 -7.16 -4.41
N HIS A 64 5.21 -8.17 -3.56
CA HIS A 64 4.71 -8.05 -2.18
C HIS A 64 5.83 -8.01 -1.15
N THR A 65 7.09 -8.00 -1.59
CA THR A 65 8.26 -7.95 -0.72
C THR A 65 8.56 -6.50 -0.35
N HIS A 66 8.99 -6.28 0.89
CA HIS A 66 9.43 -4.97 1.36
C HIS A 66 10.64 -4.46 0.56
N ILE A 67 10.63 -3.18 0.20
CA ILE A 67 11.65 -2.56 -0.66
C ILE A 67 13.07 -2.67 -0.10
N ALA A 68 13.24 -2.71 1.21
CA ALA A 68 14.55 -2.90 1.85
C ALA A 68 15.20 -4.24 1.45
N HIS A 69 14.40 -5.32 1.36
CA HIS A 69 14.90 -6.62 0.90
C HIS A 69 15.11 -6.62 -0.61
N VAL A 70 14.17 -6.08 -1.39
CA VAL A 70 14.29 -6.03 -2.86
C VAL A 70 15.52 -5.23 -3.29
N SER A 71 15.73 -4.06 -2.71
CA SER A 71 16.86 -3.19 -3.04
C SER A 71 18.21 -3.75 -2.58
N SER A 72 18.24 -4.62 -1.56
CA SER A 72 19.42 -5.36 -1.13
C SER A 72 19.76 -6.51 -2.09
N ASP A 73 18.76 -7.33 -2.42
CA ASP A 73 19.00 -8.63 -3.04
C ASP A 73 19.04 -8.56 -4.57
N LEU A 74 18.21 -7.70 -5.17
CA LEU A 74 18.08 -7.61 -6.62
C LEU A 74 19.41 -7.26 -7.34
N PRO A 75 20.24 -6.31 -6.86
CA PRO A 75 21.53 -6.03 -7.50
C PRO A 75 22.49 -7.21 -7.51
N ALA A 76 22.46 -8.07 -6.48
CA ALA A 76 23.26 -9.31 -6.45
C ALA A 76 22.75 -10.31 -7.50
N ARG A 77 21.43 -10.56 -7.53
CA ARG A 77 20.80 -11.44 -8.51
C ARG A 77 21.07 -11.02 -9.97
N VAL A 78 21.05 -9.70 -10.25
CA VAL A 78 21.40 -9.16 -11.59
C VAL A 78 22.85 -9.46 -11.97
N ARG A 79 23.79 -9.29 -11.04
CA ARG A 79 25.22 -9.56 -11.27
C ARG A 79 25.49 -11.06 -11.47
N GLU A 80 24.89 -11.91 -10.65
CA GLU A 80 25.00 -13.37 -10.78
C GLU A 80 24.45 -13.86 -12.11
N PHE A 81 23.29 -13.33 -12.52
CA PHE A 81 22.72 -13.60 -13.84
C PHE A 81 23.68 -13.19 -14.96
N ALA A 82 24.18 -11.95 -14.94
CA ALA A 82 25.10 -11.46 -15.97
C ALA A 82 26.40 -12.29 -16.04
N ALA A 83 26.99 -12.62 -14.88
CA ALA A 83 28.21 -13.44 -14.80
C ALA A 83 28.00 -14.86 -15.34
N SER A 84 26.91 -15.53 -14.93
CA SER A 84 26.56 -16.88 -15.38
C SER A 84 26.41 -16.94 -16.90
N LYS A 85 25.74 -15.96 -17.50
CA LYS A 85 25.51 -15.93 -18.95
C LYS A 85 26.79 -15.53 -19.73
N LYS A 86 27.68 -14.72 -19.15
CA LYS A 86 29.01 -14.44 -19.73
C LYS A 86 29.88 -15.70 -19.78
N GLN A 87 29.86 -16.52 -18.74
CA GLN A 87 30.53 -17.83 -18.73
C GLN A 87 29.95 -18.78 -19.77
N PHE A 88 28.62 -18.82 -19.90
CA PHE A 88 27.94 -19.59 -20.94
C PHE A 88 28.39 -19.20 -22.36
N LEU A 89 28.52 -17.90 -22.64
CA LEU A 89 29.04 -17.40 -23.92
C LEU A 89 30.50 -17.84 -24.18
N ALA A 90 31.35 -17.77 -23.16
CA ALA A 90 32.75 -18.22 -23.27
C ALA A 90 32.83 -19.72 -23.63
N LEU A 91 31.97 -20.54 -23.01
CA LEU A 91 31.88 -21.98 -23.28
C LEU A 91 31.31 -22.31 -24.68
N GLN A 92 30.41 -21.48 -25.23
CA GLN A 92 29.96 -21.66 -26.61
C GLN A 92 31.06 -21.35 -27.63
N LYS A 93 31.81 -20.27 -27.40
CA LYS A 93 32.92 -19.86 -28.30
C LYS A 93 34.06 -20.86 -28.30
N SER A 94 34.36 -21.49 -27.17
CA SER A 94 35.38 -22.54 -27.10
C SER A 94 34.97 -23.84 -27.79
N LYS A 95 33.66 -24.14 -27.88
CA LYS A 95 33.14 -25.27 -28.66
C LYS A 95 33.12 -25.02 -30.17
N SER A 96 32.99 -23.77 -30.62
CA SER A 96 33.02 -23.43 -32.06
C SER A 96 34.43 -23.34 -32.64
N ASN A 97 35.47 -23.23 -31.82
CA ASN A 97 36.87 -23.12 -32.25
C ASN A 97 37.67 -24.43 -32.09
N GLN A 98 37.05 -25.60 -32.25
CA GLN A 98 37.78 -26.87 -32.42
C GLN A 98 38.43 -26.96 -33.82
N SER A 99 39.32 -26.01 -34.10
CA SER A 99 40.43 -26.19 -35.03
C SER A 99 41.45 -25.08 -34.73
N SER A 100 42.59 -25.52 -34.19
CA SER A 100 43.89 -24.84 -34.12
C SER A 100 44.28 -24.15 -32.80
N GLU A 101 45.25 -24.83 -32.17
CA GLU A 101 46.35 -24.36 -31.31
C GLU A 101 46.07 -23.72 -29.95
N GLY A 102 46.65 -24.36 -28.93
CA GLY A 102 46.60 -23.99 -27.54
C GLY A 102 47.38 -22.72 -27.23
N GLY A 103 46.77 -21.88 -26.39
CA GLY A 103 47.41 -20.83 -25.64
C GLY A 103 46.86 -20.83 -24.22
N TYR A 104 47.75 -20.86 -23.23
CA TYR A 104 47.41 -20.71 -21.82
C TYR A 104 46.65 -19.39 -21.60
N VAL A 105 45.43 -19.46 -21.04
CA VAL A 105 44.66 -18.29 -20.61
C VAL A 105 44.86 -18.09 -19.11
N ASN A 106 45.37 -16.92 -18.73
CA ASN A 106 45.41 -16.49 -17.34
C ASN A 106 43.98 -16.12 -16.89
N GLU A 107 43.31 -17.02 -16.18
CA GLU A 107 42.15 -16.68 -15.35
C GLU A 107 42.63 -15.92 -14.10
N GLY A 108 43.00 -14.67 -14.30
CA GLY A 108 43.07 -13.67 -13.24
C GLY A 108 41.79 -12.83 -13.31
N ALA A 109 40.74 -13.25 -12.60
CA ALA A 109 39.60 -12.40 -12.35
C ALA A 109 40.03 -11.24 -11.44
N THR A 110 40.53 -10.16 -12.02
CA THR A 110 40.54 -8.86 -11.35
C THR A 110 39.09 -8.42 -11.19
N ILE A 111 38.54 -8.68 -10.00
CA ILE A 111 37.37 -7.96 -9.51
C ILE A 111 37.82 -6.52 -9.29
N GLU A 112 37.75 -5.71 -10.34
CA GLU A 112 37.92 -4.27 -10.20
C GLU A 112 36.76 -3.75 -9.34
N ALA A 113 37.09 -3.28 -8.14
CA ALA A 113 36.20 -2.59 -7.23
C ALA A 113 35.88 -1.18 -7.78
N GLY A 114 35.15 -1.13 -8.89
CA GLY A 114 34.46 0.07 -9.35
C GLY A 114 33.18 0.33 -8.56
N PRO A 115 32.57 1.53 -8.67
CA PRO A 115 31.36 1.87 -7.93
C PRO A 115 30.26 0.82 -8.17
N LYS A 116 29.74 0.24 -7.08
CA LYS A 116 28.99 -1.02 -7.05
C LYS A 116 27.65 -1.02 -7.81
N ASP A 117 27.17 0.12 -8.29
CA ASP A 117 25.76 0.29 -8.64
C ASP A 117 25.44 0.37 -10.15
N SER A 118 26.44 0.55 -11.03
CA SER A 118 26.21 0.72 -12.49
C SER A 118 26.71 -0.45 -13.35
N VAL A 119 27.64 -1.25 -12.84
CA VAL A 119 28.36 -2.28 -13.62
C VAL A 119 27.41 -3.39 -14.09
N GLY A 120 26.48 -3.83 -13.23
CA GLY A 120 25.57 -4.93 -13.55
C GLY A 120 24.55 -4.64 -14.66
N LEU A 121 24.02 -3.42 -14.75
CA LEU A 121 23.00 -3.07 -15.75
C LEU A 121 23.62 -2.90 -17.15
N GLN A 122 24.85 -2.37 -17.20
CA GLN A 122 25.60 -2.26 -18.45
C GLN A 122 25.92 -3.65 -19.02
N ASP A 123 26.34 -4.58 -18.16
CA ASP A 123 26.58 -5.97 -18.53
C ASP A 123 25.30 -6.65 -19.00
N LEU A 124 24.16 -6.40 -18.35
CA LEU A 124 22.85 -6.92 -18.76
C LEU A 124 22.43 -6.41 -20.15
N SER A 125 22.66 -5.12 -20.42
CA SER A 125 22.38 -4.49 -21.73
C SER A 125 23.26 -5.08 -22.85
N ASN A 126 24.54 -5.33 -22.55
CA ASN A 126 25.46 -6.04 -23.45
C ASN A 126 25.02 -7.48 -23.67
N LEU A 127 24.52 -8.15 -22.64
CA LEU A 127 24.04 -9.53 -22.71
C LEU A 127 22.82 -9.68 -23.62
N ILE A 128 21.86 -8.77 -23.51
CA ILE A 128 20.66 -8.71 -24.37
C ILE A 128 21.05 -8.71 -25.86
N ARG A 129 22.13 -8.01 -26.22
CA ARG A 129 22.62 -7.93 -27.60
C ARG A 129 23.30 -9.22 -28.08
N GLN A 130 23.96 -9.95 -27.18
CA GLN A 130 24.78 -11.11 -27.55
C GLN A 130 24.03 -12.45 -27.44
N LEU A 131 22.94 -12.51 -26.67
CA LEU A 131 22.19 -13.74 -26.42
C LEU A 131 20.68 -13.52 -26.60
N PRO A 132 20.16 -13.52 -27.84
CA PRO A 132 18.73 -13.33 -28.11
C PRO A 132 17.84 -14.32 -27.35
N GLN A 133 18.30 -15.55 -27.13
CA GLN A 133 17.55 -16.58 -26.39
C GLN A 133 17.34 -16.25 -24.90
N PHE A 134 18.13 -15.35 -24.32
CA PHE A 134 17.97 -14.90 -22.92
C PHE A 134 17.45 -13.46 -22.82
N GLN A 135 17.07 -12.84 -23.94
CA GLN A 135 16.62 -11.45 -23.97
C GLN A 135 15.37 -11.22 -23.09
N ALA A 136 14.42 -12.15 -23.09
CA ALA A 136 13.21 -12.05 -22.26
C ALA A 136 13.54 -12.09 -20.75
N GLU A 137 14.42 -13.01 -20.35
CA GLU A 137 14.87 -13.14 -18.96
C GLU A 137 15.66 -11.91 -18.50
N ALA A 138 16.57 -11.41 -19.35
CA ALA A 138 17.32 -10.19 -19.08
C ALA A 138 16.42 -8.94 -19.01
N ALA A 139 15.38 -8.87 -19.84
CA ALA A 139 14.40 -7.79 -19.80
C ALA A 139 13.63 -7.77 -18.47
N ASN A 140 13.30 -8.94 -17.90
CA ASN A 140 12.62 -9.04 -16.59
C ASN A 140 13.47 -8.44 -15.46
N TYR A 141 14.76 -8.79 -15.41
CA TYR A 141 15.71 -8.23 -14.44
C TYR A 141 15.90 -6.72 -14.64
N SER A 142 16.08 -6.28 -15.89
CA SER A 142 16.26 -4.85 -16.21
C SER A 142 15.05 -4.03 -15.80
N ALA A 143 13.84 -4.53 -16.08
CA ALA A 143 12.59 -3.88 -15.72
C ALA A 143 12.50 -3.65 -14.19
N LEU A 144 12.70 -4.71 -13.41
CA LEU A 144 12.56 -4.66 -11.97
C LEU A 144 13.61 -3.78 -11.31
N TYR A 145 14.86 -3.83 -11.80
CA TYR A 145 15.94 -3.01 -11.29
C TYR A 145 15.64 -1.52 -11.50
N VAL A 146 15.19 -1.15 -12.71
CA VAL A 146 14.89 0.24 -13.07
C VAL A 146 13.79 0.83 -12.18
N VAL A 147 12.70 0.09 -11.91
CA VAL A 147 11.62 0.60 -11.06
C VAL A 147 12.00 0.63 -9.59
N THR A 148 12.75 -0.38 -9.12
CA THR A 148 13.27 -0.42 -7.74
C THR A 148 14.20 0.77 -7.47
N ASP A 149 15.14 1.03 -8.39
CA ASP A 149 16.07 2.17 -8.28
C ASP A 149 15.31 3.51 -8.32
N ALA A 150 14.32 3.65 -9.20
CA ALA A 150 13.49 4.85 -9.26
C ALA A 150 12.74 5.10 -7.94
N CYS A 151 12.12 4.08 -7.36
CA CYS A 151 11.45 4.19 -6.05
C CYS A 151 12.44 4.59 -4.95
N MET A 152 13.60 3.92 -4.88
CA MET A 152 14.61 4.21 -3.85
C MET A 152 15.21 5.61 -3.98
N ARG A 153 15.25 6.18 -5.19
CA ARG A 153 15.69 7.56 -5.41
C ARG A 153 14.70 8.56 -4.79
N ILE A 154 13.41 8.39 -5.07
CA ILE A 154 12.34 9.24 -4.50
C ILE A 154 12.30 9.07 -2.97
N PHE A 155 12.40 7.83 -2.48
CA PHE A 155 12.44 7.53 -1.06
C PHE A 155 13.52 8.31 -0.31
N ARG A 156 14.76 8.27 -0.82
CA ARG A 156 15.92 8.97 -0.22
C ARG A 156 15.85 10.50 -0.35
N GLN A 157 15.00 11.03 -1.23
CA GLN A 157 14.84 12.48 -1.41
C GLN A 157 13.92 13.12 -0.37
N GLY A 158 13.15 12.31 0.38
CA GLY A 158 12.35 12.81 1.50
C GLY A 158 11.12 11.96 1.85
N ALA A 159 10.72 11.03 0.98
CA ALA A 159 9.59 10.14 1.30
C ALA A 159 9.89 9.22 2.50
N ASP A 160 11.16 8.96 2.83
CA ASP A 160 11.55 8.33 4.09
C ASP A 160 11.02 9.09 5.33
N LYS A 161 11.17 10.42 5.34
CA LYS A 161 10.69 11.27 6.43
C LYS A 161 9.16 11.36 6.46
N LEU A 162 8.51 11.40 5.29
CA LEU A 162 7.04 11.36 5.19
C LEU A 162 6.50 10.07 5.81
N CYS A 163 7.07 8.92 5.43
CA CYS A 163 6.67 7.62 5.96
C CYS A 163 6.79 7.60 7.48
N ILE A 164 7.90 8.07 8.07
CA ILE A 164 8.03 8.10 9.54
C ILE A 164 6.92 8.92 10.18
N LEU A 165 6.64 10.12 9.67
CA LEU A 165 5.59 10.97 10.22
C LEU A 165 4.21 10.32 10.09
N GLU A 166 3.86 9.79 8.92
CA GLU A 166 2.59 9.10 8.72
C GLU A 166 2.40 7.95 9.71
N GLN A 167 3.44 7.13 9.88
CA GLN A 167 3.43 6.01 10.81
C GLN A 167 3.29 6.50 12.26
N ASP A 168 4.03 7.52 12.67
CA ASP A 168 3.92 8.10 14.01
C ASP A 168 2.51 8.64 14.28
N LEU A 169 1.93 9.36 13.31
CA LEU A 169 0.59 9.93 13.39
C LEU A 169 -0.49 8.84 13.51
N VAL A 170 -0.43 7.83 12.65
CA VAL A 170 -1.43 6.74 12.60
C VAL A 170 -1.31 5.82 13.81
N MET A 171 -0.09 5.46 14.20
CA MET A 171 0.14 4.56 15.33
C MET A 171 -0.07 5.27 16.67
N GLY A 172 0.04 6.60 16.72
CA GLY A 172 -0.03 7.41 17.95
C GLY A 172 1.23 7.33 18.81
N GLN A 173 2.25 6.61 18.35
CA GLN A 173 3.53 6.42 19.02
C GLN A 173 4.67 6.31 18.00
N THR A 174 5.90 6.60 18.43
CA THR A 174 7.11 6.43 17.62
C THR A 174 7.47 4.95 17.45
N ALA A 175 8.44 4.66 16.60
CA ALA A 175 8.98 3.30 16.46
C ALA A 175 9.65 2.78 17.75
N GLN A 176 9.97 3.66 18.69
CA GLN A 176 10.51 3.33 20.01
C GLN A 176 9.40 3.15 21.07
N GLY A 177 8.13 3.38 20.71
CA GLY A 177 6.99 3.30 21.61
C GLY A 177 6.67 4.61 22.36
N ASP A 178 7.36 5.71 22.04
CA ASP A 178 7.09 7.00 22.67
C ASP A 178 5.80 7.61 22.13
N VAL A 179 4.90 8.05 23.01
CA VAL A 179 3.62 8.65 22.62
C VAL A 179 3.85 9.95 21.82
N VAL A 180 3.14 10.09 20.70
CA VAL A 180 3.16 11.33 19.89
C VAL A 180 2.32 12.41 20.56
N ARG A 181 2.99 13.36 21.22
CA ARG A 181 2.32 14.39 22.05
C ARG A 181 1.73 15.54 21.26
N ASP A 182 2.42 16.01 20.22
CA ASP A 182 1.98 17.17 19.43
C ASP A 182 1.99 16.84 17.91
N PRO A 183 0.97 16.10 17.44
CA PRO A 183 0.82 15.77 16.02
C PRO A 183 0.79 16.99 15.10
N MET A 184 0.24 18.11 15.56
CA MET A 184 0.03 19.31 14.75
C MET A 184 1.37 20.01 14.47
N ARG A 185 2.23 20.16 15.49
CA ARG A 185 3.57 20.73 15.29
C ARG A 185 4.37 19.93 14.29
N LEU A 186 4.32 18.60 14.38
CA LEU A 186 5.05 17.71 13.46
C LEU A 186 4.59 17.87 12.00
N LEU A 187 3.28 18.05 11.77
CA LEU A 187 2.72 18.34 10.45
C LEU A 187 3.21 19.68 9.89
N VAL A 188 3.13 20.74 10.70
CA VAL A 188 3.57 22.08 10.29
C VAL A 188 5.07 22.09 9.98
N GLU A 189 5.87 21.39 10.78
CA GLU A 189 7.30 21.20 10.51
C GLU A 189 7.53 20.49 9.17
N MET A 190 6.72 19.47 8.86
CA MET A 190 6.82 18.73 7.59
C MET A 190 6.50 19.59 6.37
N PHE A 191 5.54 20.52 6.48
CA PHE A 191 5.15 21.39 5.35
C PHE A 191 6.22 22.41 4.95
N ASN A 192 7.21 22.65 5.81
CA ASN A 192 8.33 23.55 5.52
C ASN A 192 9.43 22.89 4.67
N TYR A 193 9.34 21.58 4.38
CA TYR A 193 10.31 20.91 3.52
C TYR A 193 9.90 20.98 2.04
N ASP A 194 10.88 21.26 1.18
CA ASP A 194 10.67 21.42 -0.27
C ASP A 194 10.32 20.12 -1.01
N PHE A 195 10.60 18.95 -0.42
CA PHE A 195 10.31 17.66 -1.06
C PHE A 195 8.84 17.24 -0.98
N ALA A 196 8.06 17.84 -0.07
CA ALA A 196 6.66 17.44 0.13
C ALA A 196 5.77 18.03 -0.98
N SER A 197 5.22 17.15 -1.81
CA SER A 197 4.32 17.53 -2.90
C SER A 197 2.95 18.03 -2.38
N VAL A 198 2.16 18.64 -3.26
CA VAL A 198 0.77 19.04 -2.96
C VAL A 198 -0.06 17.85 -2.48
N GLU A 199 0.16 16.69 -3.09
CA GLU A 199 -0.53 15.44 -2.72
C GLU A 199 -0.10 14.95 -1.34
N ASP A 200 1.21 14.95 -1.03
CA ASP A 200 1.73 14.55 0.28
C ASP A 200 1.16 15.41 1.40
N ARG A 201 1.13 16.73 1.19
CA ARG A 201 0.56 17.67 2.15
C ARG A 201 -0.94 17.41 2.38
N LEU A 202 -1.68 17.09 1.31
CA LEU A 202 -3.10 16.72 1.41
C LEU A 202 -3.30 15.40 2.15
N ARG A 203 -2.52 14.35 1.82
CA ARG A 203 -2.57 13.04 2.50
C ARG A 203 -2.31 13.17 3.99
N LEU A 204 -1.27 13.92 4.37
CA LEU A 204 -0.94 14.20 5.76
C LEU A 204 -2.08 14.92 6.51
N LEU A 205 -2.71 15.93 5.89
CA LEU A 205 -3.86 16.61 6.50
C LEU A 205 -5.09 15.69 6.61
N MET A 206 -5.33 14.84 5.62
CA MET A 206 -6.41 13.85 5.67
C MET A 206 -6.17 12.84 6.79
N ILE A 207 -4.97 12.27 6.89
CA ILE A 207 -4.55 11.39 8.00
C ILE A 207 -4.77 12.10 9.33
N PHE A 208 -4.28 13.34 9.48
CA PHE A 208 -4.46 14.12 10.70
C PHE A 208 -5.94 14.29 11.08
N SER A 209 -6.81 14.59 10.11
CA SER A 209 -8.24 14.74 10.35
C SER A 209 -8.91 13.44 10.79
N LEU A 210 -8.43 12.29 10.32
CA LEU A 210 -8.96 10.96 10.64
C LEU A 210 -8.51 10.45 12.02
N ILE A 211 -7.29 10.80 12.46
CA ILE A 211 -6.78 10.40 13.78
C ILE A 211 -7.30 11.28 14.92
N LYS A 212 -7.80 12.49 14.62
CA LYS A 212 -8.39 13.43 15.58
C LYS A 212 -9.90 13.23 15.69
N ASP A 213 -10.49 13.73 16.78
CA ASP A 213 -11.95 13.74 16.98
C ASP A 213 -12.65 14.88 16.22
N GLY A 214 -12.25 15.08 14.96
CA GLY A 214 -12.65 16.19 14.10
C GLY A 214 -11.76 17.44 14.23
N ILE A 215 -11.99 18.39 13.33
CA ILE A 215 -11.28 19.67 13.22
C ILE A 215 -12.28 20.80 12.94
N SER A 216 -12.12 21.96 13.58
CA SER A 216 -12.96 23.12 13.25
C SER A 216 -12.60 23.67 11.88
N GLU A 217 -13.59 24.21 11.16
CA GLU A 217 -13.35 24.71 9.80
C GLU A 217 -12.33 25.86 9.75
N ASN A 218 -12.31 26.76 10.75
CA ASN A 218 -11.29 27.81 10.82
C ASN A 218 -9.88 27.24 11.02
N HIS A 219 -9.76 26.16 11.79
CA HIS A 219 -8.47 25.53 12.01
C HIS A 219 -7.99 24.80 10.75
N LEU A 220 -8.91 24.14 10.03
CA LEU A 220 -8.61 23.55 8.73
C LEU A 220 -8.16 24.61 7.71
N ASP A 221 -8.83 25.77 7.65
CA ASP A 221 -8.41 26.90 6.80
C ASP A 221 -6.95 27.31 7.09
N LYS A 222 -6.57 27.44 8.37
CA LYS A 222 -5.19 27.80 8.77
C LYS A 222 -4.17 26.73 8.38
N LEU A 223 -4.51 25.45 8.54
CA LEU A 223 -3.65 24.35 8.15
C LEU A 223 -3.47 24.29 6.63
N LEU A 224 -4.53 24.52 5.85
CA LEU A 224 -4.45 24.61 4.39
C LEU A 224 -3.58 25.80 3.96
N ASP A 225 -3.75 26.96 4.57
CA ASP A 225 -2.93 28.14 4.29
C ASP A 225 -1.45 27.87 4.61
N THR A 226 -1.17 27.19 5.74
CA THR A 226 0.20 26.82 6.16
C THR A 226 0.82 25.76 5.25
N ALA A 227 0.02 24.80 4.79
CA ALA A 227 0.42 23.80 3.81
C ALA A 227 0.52 24.36 2.37
N GLN A 228 0.20 25.65 2.16
CA GLN A 228 0.14 26.31 0.85
C GLN A 228 -0.83 25.61 -0.12
N LEU A 229 -1.97 25.16 0.40
CA LEU A 229 -3.00 24.45 -0.36
C LEU A 229 -4.22 25.34 -0.60
N PRO A 230 -4.85 25.28 -1.79
CA PRO A 230 -6.09 25.99 -2.04
C PRO A 230 -7.20 25.58 -1.08
N ARG A 231 -7.95 26.56 -0.55
CA ARG A 231 -9.09 26.30 0.35
C ARG A 231 -10.23 25.51 -0.30
N LEU A 232 -10.25 25.41 -1.63
CA LEU A 232 -11.17 24.53 -2.36
C LEU A 232 -11.01 23.05 -1.93
N ASN A 233 -9.82 22.67 -1.46
CA ASN A 233 -9.54 21.32 -0.97
C ASN A 233 -10.37 20.94 0.28
N LYS A 234 -11.04 21.89 0.95
CA LYS A 234 -12.04 21.57 1.99
C LYS A 234 -13.13 20.61 1.50
N ALA A 235 -13.44 20.63 0.20
CA ALA A 235 -14.36 19.67 -0.40
C ALA A 235 -13.92 18.21 -0.19
N LEU A 236 -12.62 17.92 -0.17
CA LEU A 236 -12.10 16.57 0.08
C LEU A 236 -12.41 16.11 1.51
N PHE A 237 -12.29 16.99 2.50
CA PHE A 237 -12.59 16.68 3.90
C PHE A 237 -14.11 16.53 4.14
N ALA A 238 -14.93 17.26 3.39
CA ALA A 238 -16.38 17.09 3.39
C ALA A 238 -16.76 15.73 2.79
N SER A 239 -16.17 15.35 1.65
CA SER A 239 -16.33 14.04 1.04
C SER A 239 -15.84 12.91 1.97
N LEU A 240 -14.72 13.11 2.65
CA LEU A 240 -14.19 12.15 3.63
C LEU A 240 -15.13 11.99 4.83
N SER A 241 -15.80 13.07 5.27
CA SER A 241 -16.82 13.00 6.31
C SER A 241 -18.00 12.09 5.89
N LEU A 242 -18.45 12.22 4.63
CA LEU A 242 -19.50 11.36 4.08
C LEU A 242 -19.04 9.90 3.95
N LEU A 243 -17.78 9.68 3.52
CA LEU A 243 -17.20 8.35 3.37
C LEU A 243 -17.12 7.60 4.70
N VAL A 244 -16.68 8.27 5.76
CA VAL A 244 -16.54 7.70 7.11
C VAL A 244 -17.88 7.67 7.86
N GLY A 245 -18.87 8.41 7.37
CA GLY A 245 -20.19 8.53 8.02
C GLY A 245 -20.13 9.34 9.33
N SER A 246 -19.21 10.30 9.43
CA SER A 246 -18.98 11.12 10.62
C SER A 246 -18.46 12.50 10.26
N GLN A 247 -18.82 13.52 11.03
CA GLN A 247 -18.44 14.91 10.75
C GLN A 247 -16.97 15.18 11.14
N LEU A 248 -16.05 15.14 10.16
CA LEU A 248 -14.64 15.49 10.37
C LEU A 248 -14.44 17.01 10.44
N ILE A 249 -15.15 17.77 9.59
CA ILE A 249 -15.14 19.24 9.63
C ILE A 249 -16.29 19.72 10.50
N GLN A 250 -15.95 20.30 11.65
CA GLN A 250 -16.93 20.81 12.60
C GLN A 250 -17.20 22.29 12.34
N PRO A 251 -18.48 22.71 12.31
CA PRO A 251 -18.82 24.12 12.30
C PRO A 251 -18.36 24.75 13.61
N GLU A 252 -17.96 26.02 13.54
CA GLU A 252 -17.72 26.79 14.75
C GLU A 252 -19.01 26.90 15.57
N PRO A 253 -18.94 26.78 16.91
CA PRO A 253 -20.07 27.15 17.75
C PRO A 253 -20.38 28.64 17.48
N MET A 254 -21.64 28.95 17.17
CA MET A 254 -22.04 30.33 16.93
C MET A 254 -21.77 31.17 18.19
N SER A 255 -20.71 31.96 18.16
CA SER A 255 -20.48 33.01 19.15
C SER A 255 -21.55 34.10 18.96
N PHE A 256 -22.48 34.19 19.90
CA PHE A 256 -23.41 35.31 20.06
C PHE A 256 -22.59 36.59 20.27
N GLY A 257 -22.21 37.28 19.19
CA GLY A 257 -21.46 38.54 19.30
C GLY A 257 -20.63 38.95 18.09
N SER A 258 -20.42 38.09 17.09
CA SER A 258 -19.71 38.51 15.87
C SER A 258 -20.69 39.05 14.84
N ASN A 259 -20.95 40.35 14.87
CA ASN A 259 -21.40 41.10 13.70
C ASN A 259 -20.29 41.03 12.63
N ARG A 260 -20.24 39.94 11.86
CA ARG A 260 -19.51 39.97 10.59
C ARG A 260 -20.36 40.79 9.63
N MET A 261 -20.01 42.07 9.48
CA MET A 261 -20.36 42.81 8.27
C MET A 261 -19.89 41.97 7.09
N ASP A 262 -20.83 41.58 6.23
CA ASP A 262 -20.57 41.00 4.92
C ASP A 262 -19.75 42.01 4.12
N VAL A 263 -18.43 41.87 4.18
CA VAL A 263 -17.53 42.53 3.23
C VAL A 263 -17.76 41.81 1.92
N ALA A 264 -18.41 42.52 0.99
CA ALA A 264 -18.64 42.12 -0.38
C ALA A 264 -17.35 41.52 -1.01
N GLY A 265 -17.32 40.20 -1.13
CA GLY A 265 -16.12 39.48 -1.57
C GLY A 265 -16.34 37.97 -1.71
N GLY A 266 -17.34 37.56 -2.48
CA GLY A 266 -17.59 36.15 -2.87
C GLY A 266 -18.28 35.30 -1.79
N SER A 267 -19.36 34.61 -2.16
CA SER A 267 -20.02 33.63 -1.29
C SER A 267 -19.08 32.47 -0.97
N GLN A 268 -18.31 32.57 0.12
CA GLN A 268 -17.44 31.50 0.56
C GLN A 268 -18.30 30.39 1.19
N ILE A 269 -18.39 29.24 0.53
CA ILE A 269 -19.11 28.07 1.04
C ILE A 269 -18.48 27.67 2.38
N THR A 270 -19.31 27.67 3.43
CA THR A 270 -18.91 27.19 4.76
C THR A 270 -19.24 25.70 4.82
N PHE A 271 -18.21 24.85 4.67
CA PHE A 271 -18.39 23.41 4.51
C PHE A 271 -18.98 22.75 5.74
N GLY A 272 -18.55 23.14 6.95
CA GLY A 272 -19.09 22.62 8.21
C GLY A 272 -20.57 22.95 8.42
N GLN A 273 -21.12 23.92 7.67
CA GLN A 273 -22.53 24.30 7.72
C GLN A 273 -23.39 23.58 6.66
N LEU A 274 -22.79 22.78 5.77
CA LEU A 274 -23.53 22.01 4.78
C LEU A 274 -24.51 21.04 5.45
N GLU A 275 -25.75 21.05 4.99
CA GLU A 275 -26.84 20.26 5.55
C GLU A 275 -26.53 18.75 5.56
N CYS A 276 -25.86 18.24 4.52
CA CYS A 276 -25.45 16.84 4.46
C CYS A 276 -24.43 16.47 5.55
N LEU A 277 -23.55 17.40 5.95
CA LEU A 277 -22.56 17.16 7.00
C LEU A 277 -23.15 17.33 8.40
N LYS A 278 -24.08 18.28 8.60
CA LYS A 278 -24.77 18.48 9.89
C LYS A 278 -25.58 17.27 10.36
N ARG A 279 -26.01 16.43 9.42
CA ARG A 279 -26.73 15.17 9.71
C ARG A 279 -25.81 14.06 10.17
N LEU A 280 -24.50 14.20 9.96
CA LEU A 280 -23.53 13.23 10.43
C LEU A 280 -23.24 13.45 11.92
N PRO A 281 -23.07 12.38 12.69
CA PRO A 281 -22.65 12.49 14.09
C PRO A 281 -21.23 13.08 14.18
N PRO A 282 -20.91 13.82 15.26
CA PRO A 282 -19.52 14.17 15.56
C PRO A 282 -18.66 12.92 15.79
N VAL A 283 -17.39 12.96 15.38
CA VAL A 283 -16.45 11.81 15.51
C VAL A 283 -16.39 11.29 16.95
N SER A 284 -16.30 12.18 17.93
CA SER A 284 -16.25 11.82 19.36
C SER A 284 -17.44 10.98 19.82
N SER A 285 -18.62 11.15 19.20
CA SER A 285 -19.84 10.40 19.56
C SER A 285 -19.93 9.00 18.96
N VAL A 286 -19.16 8.73 17.89
CA VAL A 286 -19.18 7.44 17.16
C VAL A 286 -17.78 6.85 16.98
N SER A 287 -16.81 7.33 17.77
CA SER A 287 -15.38 7.00 17.65
C SER A 287 -15.10 5.50 17.72
N ASP A 288 -15.80 4.77 18.60
CA ASP A 288 -15.66 3.31 18.75
C ASP A 288 -15.98 2.53 17.46
N ARG A 289 -16.78 3.12 16.57
CA ARG A 289 -17.14 2.54 15.27
C ARG A 289 -16.26 3.12 14.16
N VAL A 290 -16.20 4.44 14.05
CA VAL A 290 -15.61 5.12 12.88
C VAL A 290 -14.11 5.32 12.97
N GLN A 291 -13.49 5.06 14.12
CA GLN A 291 -12.03 5.10 14.32
C GLN A 291 -11.48 3.76 14.82
N ARG A 292 -12.25 2.67 14.69
CA ARG A 292 -11.84 1.33 15.14
C ARG A 292 -10.55 0.83 14.50
N PHE A 293 -10.25 1.33 13.29
CA PHE A 293 -9.01 1.05 12.58
C PHE A 293 -7.76 1.62 13.28
N LEU A 294 -7.88 2.56 14.22
CA LEU A 294 -6.74 3.16 14.91
C LEU A 294 -6.19 2.27 16.03
N PRO A 295 -4.86 2.01 16.09
CA PRO A 295 -4.23 1.25 17.17
C PRO A 295 -4.47 1.86 18.54
N ALA A 296 -4.49 3.20 18.63
CA ALA A 296 -4.74 3.93 19.87
C ALA A 296 -6.12 3.66 20.51
N LYS A 297 -7.06 3.04 19.79
CA LYS A 297 -8.36 2.63 20.34
C LYS A 297 -8.32 1.27 21.04
N ASN A 298 -7.17 0.59 21.05
CA ASN A 298 -6.99 -0.76 21.63
C ASN A 298 -7.99 -1.80 21.06
N LYS A 299 -8.38 -1.62 19.79
CA LYS A 299 -9.26 -2.54 19.04
C LYS A 299 -8.53 -3.29 17.94
N ARG A 300 -7.24 -3.02 17.78
CA ARG A 300 -6.35 -3.63 16.80
C ARG A 300 -5.58 -4.77 17.45
N LYS A 301 -5.23 -5.79 16.66
CA LYS A 301 -4.28 -6.81 17.13
C LYS A 301 -2.92 -6.15 17.35
N ASP A 302 -2.25 -6.52 18.44
CA ASP A 302 -0.89 -6.04 18.69
C ASP A 302 0.08 -6.73 17.72
N ARG A 303 0.68 -5.93 16.85
CA ARG A 303 1.63 -6.35 15.83
C ARG A 303 2.94 -5.57 15.93
N PHE A 304 3.09 -4.72 16.95
CA PHE A 304 4.18 -3.76 17.03
C PHE A 304 5.56 -4.45 16.98
N ASP A 305 5.70 -5.60 17.66
CA ASP A 305 6.96 -6.35 17.70
C ASP A 305 7.25 -7.18 16.43
N SER A 306 6.30 -7.28 15.50
CA SER A 306 6.44 -8.15 14.32
C SER A 306 7.13 -7.48 13.13
N THR A 307 7.18 -6.14 13.09
CA THR A 307 7.74 -5.40 11.94
C THR A 307 9.08 -4.77 12.30
N PRO A 308 10.19 -5.17 11.65
CA PRO A 308 11.50 -4.59 11.93
C PRO A 308 11.69 -3.17 11.35
N PHE A 309 10.71 -2.65 10.61
CA PHE A 309 10.83 -1.41 9.84
C PHE A 309 10.02 -0.27 10.46
N ALA A 310 10.72 0.77 10.94
CA ALA A 310 10.10 1.98 11.50
C ALA A 310 9.11 2.68 10.55
N HIS A 311 9.38 2.58 9.24
CA HIS A 311 8.61 3.18 8.16
C HIS A 311 7.36 2.37 7.75
N SER A 312 7.15 1.18 8.31
CA SER A 312 6.14 0.21 7.82
C SER A 312 5.43 -0.50 8.97
N ARG A 313 5.02 0.24 10.01
CA ARG A 313 4.39 -0.33 11.23
C ARG A 313 2.88 -0.54 11.10
N TRP A 314 2.22 0.30 10.32
CA TRP A 314 0.81 0.21 10.02
C TRP A 314 0.50 -1.13 9.36
N THR A 315 -0.52 -1.81 9.89
CA THR A 315 -1.13 -2.96 9.23
C THR A 315 -2.55 -2.55 8.82
N PRO A 316 -2.96 -2.73 7.56
CA PRO A 316 -4.32 -2.44 7.13
C PRO A 316 -5.36 -3.13 8.01
N TYR A 317 -6.44 -2.42 8.37
CA TYR A 317 -7.45 -2.97 9.27
C TYR A 317 -8.15 -4.21 8.66
N LEU A 318 -8.17 -4.31 7.33
CA LEU A 318 -8.64 -5.48 6.61
C LEU A 318 -7.95 -6.79 7.06
N VAL A 319 -6.67 -6.75 7.40
CA VAL A 319 -5.91 -7.93 7.84
C VAL A 319 -6.46 -8.43 9.18
N ASP A 320 -6.77 -7.53 10.11
CA ASP A 320 -7.40 -7.90 11.39
C ASP A 320 -8.75 -8.57 11.16
N LEU A 321 -9.59 -8.00 10.28
CA LEU A 321 -10.90 -8.56 9.93
C LEU A 321 -10.77 -9.96 9.29
N MET A 322 -9.81 -10.14 8.39
CA MET A 322 -9.57 -11.43 7.73
C MET A 322 -9.17 -12.51 8.74
N GLU A 323 -8.24 -12.20 9.63
CA GLU A 323 -7.82 -13.15 10.67
C GLU A 323 -8.95 -13.42 11.67
N GLU A 324 -9.70 -12.40 12.09
CA GLU A 324 -10.88 -12.58 12.95
C GLU A 324 -11.95 -13.47 12.30
N ILE A 325 -12.15 -13.39 10.99
CA ILE A 325 -13.04 -14.29 10.23
C ILE A 325 -12.50 -15.72 10.24
N ILE A 326 -11.21 -15.91 9.94
CA ILE A 326 -10.57 -17.23 9.93
C ILE A 326 -10.65 -17.89 11.31
N GLU A 327 -10.50 -17.10 12.38
CA GLU A 327 -10.60 -17.53 13.77
C GLU A 327 -12.04 -17.66 14.29
N ASN A 328 -13.07 -17.30 13.50
CA ASN A 328 -14.47 -17.19 13.93
C ASN A 328 -14.67 -16.26 15.16
N LYS A 329 -13.94 -15.16 15.23
CA LYS A 329 -13.98 -14.16 16.32
C LYS A 329 -14.46 -12.78 15.88
N LEU A 330 -14.85 -12.62 14.62
CA LEU A 330 -15.38 -11.36 14.11
C LEU A 330 -16.60 -10.92 14.93
N ASP A 331 -16.61 -9.64 15.33
CA ASP A 331 -17.68 -9.07 16.15
C ASP A 331 -19.02 -9.07 15.41
N SER A 332 -19.88 -10.02 15.77
CA SER A 332 -21.21 -10.19 15.15
C SER A 332 -22.19 -9.03 15.38
N GLN A 333 -21.93 -8.14 16.34
CA GLN A 333 -22.75 -6.94 16.54
C GLN A 333 -22.43 -5.86 15.51
N LEU A 334 -21.18 -5.81 15.03
CA LEU A 334 -20.73 -4.87 14.02
C LEU A 334 -20.83 -5.46 12.61
N PHE A 335 -20.56 -6.75 12.47
CA PHE A 335 -20.55 -7.48 11.21
C PHE A 335 -21.62 -8.57 11.24
N THR A 336 -22.87 -8.17 11.01
CA THR A 336 -24.02 -9.08 11.08
C THR A 336 -24.14 -9.96 9.85
N PHE A 337 -24.55 -11.21 10.03
CA PHE A 337 -24.97 -12.06 8.91
C PHE A 337 -26.35 -11.66 8.39
N LEU A 338 -26.48 -11.52 7.08
CA LEU A 338 -27.77 -11.40 6.42
C LEU A 338 -28.41 -12.79 6.34
N GLN A 339 -29.25 -13.14 7.32
CA GLN A 339 -30.04 -14.38 7.21
C GLN A 339 -31.21 -14.18 6.23
N PRO A 340 -31.41 -15.08 5.24
CA PRO A 340 -32.62 -15.07 4.44
C PRO A 340 -33.82 -15.37 5.34
N ARG A 341 -34.84 -14.50 5.32
CA ARG A 341 -36.02 -14.57 6.21
C ARG A 341 -36.86 -15.86 6.11
N ASN A 342 -36.53 -16.86 5.30
CA ASN A 342 -37.41 -18.00 5.02
C ASN A 342 -36.73 -19.33 4.64
N THR A 343 -35.51 -19.61 5.09
CA THR A 343 -34.96 -20.98 4.99
C THR A 343 -34.53 -21.43 6.39
N GLY A 344 -35.07 -22.57 6.83
CA GLY A 344 -34.78 -23.19 8.13
C GLY A 344 -33.35 -23.74 8.26
N PHE A 345 -32.34 -22.98 7.83
CA PHE A 345 -30.95 -23.25 8.15
C PHE A 345 -30.64 -22.62 9.50
N ALA A 346 -30.33 -23.52 10.42
CA ALA A 346 -30.22 -23.31 11.85
C ALA A 346 -29.21 -22.22 12.26
N GLN A 347 -29.60 -21.49 13.30
CA GLN A 347 -28.84 -20.91 14.42
C GLN A 347 -27.45 -20.29 14.17
N ASN A 348 -27.21 -19.16 14.83
CA ASN A 348 -25.88 -18.62 15.09
C ASN A 348 -24.90 -19.76 15.41
N PRO A 349 -23.72 -19.84 14.74
CA PRO A 349 -22.71 -20.78 15.16
C PRO A 349 -22.21 -20.33 16.54
N GLY A 350 -22.76 -20.93 17.59
CA GLY A 350 -22.13 -20.91 18.89
C GLY A 350 -20.77 -21.60 18.81
N PRO A 351 -19.85 -21.34 19.75
CA PRO A 351 -18.57 -22.02 19.79
C PRO A 351 -18.80 -23.53 20.00
N GLN A 352 -18.73 -24.32 18.95
CA GLN A 352 -18.84 -25.78 19.03
C GLN A 352 -17.45 -26.41 18.98
N ALA A 353 -17.20 -27.28 19.97
CA ALA A 353 -16.01 -28.10 20.07
C ALA A 353 -15.93 -29.07 18.88
N VAL A 354 -14.69 -29.33 18.45
CA VAL A 354 -14.36 -30.21 17.35
C VAL A 354 -14.78 -31.64 17.71
N ASP A 355 -15.73 -32.21 16.99
CA ASP A 355 -16.08 -33.63 17.13
C ASP A 355 -15.97 -34.37 15.78
N SER A 356 -15.61 -35.65 15.90
CA SER A 356 -15.06 -36.53 14.86
C SER A 356 -16.03 -36.85 13.70
N PRO A 357 -15.54 -37.21 12.49
CA PRO A 357 -16.37 -37.22 11.28
C PRO A 357 -17.27 -38.46 11.21
N ARG A 358 -18.57 -38.25 10.95
CA ARG A 358 -19.49 -39.29 10.45
C ARG A 358 -19.77 -39.06 8.96
N ASP A 359 -19.60 -40.12 8.20
CA ASP A 359 -19.83 -40.20 6.76
C ASP A 359 -21.29 -39.95 6.36
N PHE A 360 -21.52 -39.04 5.43
CA PHE A 360 -22.78 -38.95 4.69
C PHE A 360 -22.48 -38.94 3.18
N LYS A 361 -22.90 -40.02 2.49
CA LYS A 361 -22.88 -40.16 1.03
C LYS A 361 -24.19 -39.59 0.45
N GLY A 362 -24.08 -38.60 -0.43
CA GLY A 362 -25.16 -38.03 -1.25
C GLY A 362 -24.59 -37.44 -2.55
N PRO A 363 -25.36 -37.34 -3.64
CA PRO A 363 -24.84 -37.49 -5.00
C PRO A 363 -24.02 -36.29 -5.49
N SER A 364 -22.86 -36.65 -6.04
CA SER A 364 -21.84 -35.79 -6.62
C SER A 364 -22.30 -35.16 -7.94
N ALA A 365 -22.12 -33.84 -8.07
CA ALA A 365 -21.96 -33.18 -9.37
C ALA A 365 -20.45 -32.99 -9.63
N ARG A 366 -19.92 -33.78 -10.57
CA ARG A 366 -18.53 -33.72 -11.04
C ARG A 366 -18.27 -32.39 -11.76
N PHE A 367 -17.35 -31.60 -11.23
CA PHE A 367 -16.53 -30.69 -12.04
C PHE A 367 -15.11 -31.26 -12.06
N HIS A 368 -14.59 -31.53 -13.25
CA HIS A 368 -13.21 -31.95 -13.45
C HIS A 368 -12.27 -30.80 -13.10
N ALA A 369 -11.55 -30.93 -11.99
CA ALA A 369 -10.36 -30.15 -11.70
C ALA A 369 -9.13 -30.97 -12.12
N SER A 370 -8.31 -30.41 -13.00
CA SER A 370 -6.96 -30.91 -13.27
C SER A 370 -6.11 -30.68 -12.03
N VAL A 371 -5.45 -31.75 -11.57
CA VAL A 371 -4.62 -31.81 -10.37
C VAL A 371 -3.27 -31.14 -10.62
N ALA A 372 -2.84 -30.29 -9.70
CA ALA A 372 -1.44 -30.07 -9.34
C ALA A 372 -1.37 -29.60 -7.87
N ASP A 373 -0.38 -30.13 -7.15
CA ASP A 373 -0.34 -30.32 -5.70
C ASP A 373 0.04 -29.08 -4.85
N HIS A 374 -0.35 -29.18 -3.57
CA HIS A 374 0.06 -28.45 -2.35
C HIS A 374 -0.35 -26.96 -2.17
N PRO A 375 -1.01 -26.59 -1.05
CA PRO A 375 -1.37 -25.21 -0.76
C PRO A 375 -0.21 -24.49 -0.06
N VAL A 376 0.42 -23.57 -0.77
CA VAL A 376 1.09 -22.41 -0.16
C VAL A 376 -0.01 -21.36 0.06
N LEU A 377 -0.10 -20.80 1.26
CA LEU A 377 -1.02 -19.71 1.60
C LEU A 377 -0.74 -18.53 0.68
N ASP A 378 -1.59 -18.37 -0.35
CA ASP A 378 -1.40 -17.38 -1.40
C ASP A 378 -1.99 -16.02 -1.00
N SER A 379 -1.26 -14.99 -1.39
CA SER A 379 -1.38 -13.55 -1.12
C SER A 379 -2.60 -12.86 -1.77
N THR A 380 -3.67 -13.60 -2.07
CA THR A 380 -4.83 -13.13 -2.84
C THR A 380 -5.62 -11.98 -2.20
N SER A 381 -5.42 -11.71 -0.91
CA SER A 381 -6.09 -10.62 -0.19
C SER A 381 -5.65 -9.21 -0.60
N PHE A 382 -4.45 -9.05 -1.19
CA PHE A 382 -3.93 -7.74 -1.57
C PHE A 382 -4.40 -7.25 -2.95
N GLN A 383 -4.81 -8.15 -3.85
CA GLN A 383 -5.23 -7.78 -5.22
C GLN A 383 -6.58 -7.04 -5.27
N VAL A 384 -7.47 -7.26 -4.29
CA VAL A 384 -8.85 -6.73 -4.34
C VAL A 384 -8.93 -5.24 -3.96
N GLN A 385 -8.01 -4.74 -3.13
CA GLN A 385 -8.00 -3.32 -2.72
C GLN A 385 -7.56 -2.37 -3.84
N TRP A 386 -6.75 -2.82 -4.80
CA TRP A 386 -6.07 -1.93 -5.75
C TRP A 386 -6.82 -1.69 -7.07
N ALA A 387 -7.72 -2.60 -7.49
CA ALA A 387 -8.57 -2.36 -8.66
C ALA A 387 -9.51 -1.15 -8.47
N LEU A 388 -9.82 -0.77 -7.23
CA LEU A 388 -10.73 0.34 -6.92
C LEU A 388 -10.04 1.71 -6.83
N VAL A 389 -8.79 1.77 -6.34
CA VAL A 389 -8.03 3.03 -6.21
C VAL A 389 -7.70 3.62 -7.58
N GLN A 390 -7.33 2.77 -8.56
CA GLN A 390 -7.12 3.18 -9.95
C GLN A 390 -8.40 3.75 -10.60
N SER A 391 -9.59 3.28 -10.21
CA SER A 391 -10.85 3.78 -10.76
C SER A 391 -11.25 5.16 -10.25
N ILE A 392 -10.81 5.56 -9.04
CA ILE A 392 -11.13 6.87 -8.44
C ILE A 392 -10.16 7.95 -8.97
N VAL A 393 -8.90 7.62 -9.20
CA VAL A 393 -7.91 8.56 -9.77
C VAL A 393 -8.10 8.75 -11.28
N ALA A 394 -8.63 7.76 -12.00
CA ALA A 394 -8.87 7.87 -13.45
C ALA A 394 -10.16 8.66 -13.82
N HIS A 395 -11.02 9.01 -12.85
CA HIS A 395 -12.30 9.68 -13.09
C HIS A 395 -12.49 11.00 -12.31
N ALA A 396 -11.39 11.58 -11.83
CA ALA A 396 -11.29 12.97 -11.37
C ALA A 396 -10.22 13.69 -12.21
#